data_AF-A0A928YD55-F1
#
_entry.id   AF-A0A928YD55-F1
#
_cell.length_a   1.000
_cell.length_b   1.000
_cell.length_c   1.000
_cell.angle_alpha   90.00
_cell.angle_beta   90.00
_cell.angle_gamma   90.00
#
_symmetry.space_group_name_H-M   'P 1'
#
loop_
_entity.id
_entity.type
_entity.pdbx_description
1 polymer ?
#
loop_
_entity_poly.entity_id
_entity_poly.type
_entity_poly.pdbx_seq_one_letter_code
_entity_poly.pdbx_strand_id
1 'polypeptide(L)'
;MIKVYFDNCVYNRPFDDQGNERVLIEARAFYIILKWIEDGKIMSINSDALEYENSMTPDPDRRIRIKTYLAMTKAHAKFSESLAERAKEIVGLGMRGMDAVHIAMCTA
;
A
#
# COMPACT_ATOMS: atom_id res chain seq x y z
N MET A 1 6.24 -11.24 15.02
CA MET A 1 6.05 -9.83 14.58
C MET A 1 5.01 -9.83 13.48
N ILE A 2 3.99 -8.98 13.56
CA ILE A 2 2.88 -8.95 12.60
C ILE A 2 3.36 -8.26 11.32
N LYS A 3 3.15 -8.90 10.18
CA LYS A 3 3.38 -8.31 8.85
C LYS A 3 2.06 -7.76 8.31
N VAL A 4 2.08 -6.56 7.77
CA VAL A 4 0.89 -5.89 7.26
C VAL A 4 1.16 -5.35 5.86
N TYR A 5 0.31 -5.72 4.92
CA TYR A 5 0.27 -5.14 3.59
C TYR A 5 -0.74 -4.00 3.58
N PHE A 6 -0.32 -2.82 3.12
CA PHE A 6 -1.21 -1.67 2.98
C PHE A 6 -1.42 -1.38 1.49
N ASP A 7 -2.67 -1.12 1.12
CA ASP A 7 -3.03 -0.60 -0.19
C ASP A 7 -2.40 0.79 -0.42
N ASN A 8 -2.12 1.15 -1.68
CA ASN A 8 -1.60 2.46 -2.02
C ASN A 8 -2.52 3.60 -1.55
N CYS A 9 -3.84 3.40 -1.53
CA CYS A 9 -4.81 4.37 -1.01
C CYS A 9 -4.51 4.78 0.43
N VAL A 10 -3.98 3.88 1.25
CA VAL A 10 -3.63 4.17 2.66
C VAL A 10 -2.50 5.19 2.75
N TYR A 11 -1.44 5.01 1.96
CA TYR A 11 -0.31 5.96 1.89
C TYR A 11 -0.70 7.32 1.34
N ASN A 12 -1.79 7.35 0.57
CA ASN A 12 -2.32 8.52 -0.09
C ASN A 12 -3.23 9.36 0.81
N ARG A 13 -3.81 8.79 1.88
CA ARG A 13 -4.76 9.48 2.77
C ARG A 13 -4.30 10.82 3.33
N PRO A 14 -3.02 11.03 3.70
CA PRO A 14 -2.57 12.33 4.17
C PRO A 14 -2.60 13.45 3.11
N PHE A 15 -2.67 13.10 1.84
CA PHE A 15 -2.64 14.02 0.70
C PHE A 15 -4.02 14.21 0.05
N ASP A 16 -5.02 13.45 0.49
CA ASP A 16 -6.41 13.63 0.07
C ASP A 16 -7.01 14.87 0.77
N ASP A 17 -8.24 15.25 0.38
CA ASP A 17 -8.92 16.41 0.96
C ASP A 17 -9.19 16.23 2.47
N GLN A 18 -8.38 16.92 3.29
CA GLN A 18 -8.46 16.89 4.74
C GLN A 18 -9.69 17.63 5.31
N GLY A 19 -10.46 18.33 4.46
CA GLY A 19 -11.75 18.90 4.84
C GLY A 19 -12.83 17.84 5.09
N ASN A 20 -12.65 16.62 4.56
CA ASN A 20 -13.52 15.49 4.85
C ASN A 20 -13.10 14.84 6.18
N GLU A 21 -14.00 14.85 7.18
CA GLU A 21 -13.75 14.33 8.52
C GLU A 21 -13.25 12.88 8.52
N ARG A 22 -13.79 12.04 7.62
CA ARG A 22 -13.35 10.64 7.50
C ARG A 22 -11.90 10.56 7.03
N VAL A 23 -11.54 11.31 6.00
CA VAL A 23 -10.17 11.35 5.45
C VAL A 23 -9.19 11.85 6.52
N LEU A 24 -9.57 12.90 7.25
CA LEU A 24 -8.76 13.45 8.34
C LEU A 24 -8.47 12.40 9.43
N ILE A 25 -9.49 11.62 9.83
CA ILE A 25 -9.32 10.56 10.84
C ILE A 25 -8.45 9.43 10.29
N GLU A 26 -8.70 8.97 9.06
CA GLU A 26 -7.91 7.90 8.41
C GLU A 26 -6.43 8.32 8.25
N ALA A 27 -6.15 9.56 7.87
CA ALA A 27 -4.79 10.09 7.77
C ALA A 27 -4.07 10.13 9.13
N ARG A 28 -4.77 10.54 10.20
CA ARG A 28 -4.22 10.51 11.57
C ARG A 28 -3.93 9.09 12.04
N ALA A 29 -4.83 8.14 11.76
CA ALA A 29 -4.60 6.74 12.07
C ALA A 29 -3.39 6.19 11.32
N PHE A 30 -3.20 6.57 10.05
CA PHE A 30 -2.03 6.19 9.27
C PHE A 30 -0.72 6.69 9.90
N TYR A 31 -0.66 7.93 10.41
CA TYR A 31 0.54 8.40 11.12
C TYR A 31 0.87 7.59 12.39
N ILE A 32 -0.14 7.14 13.12
CA ILE A 32 0.06 6.25 14.29
C ILE A 32 0.64 4.89 13.83
N ILE A 33 0.13 4.36 12.73
CA ILE A 33 0.63 3.12 12.10
C ILE A 33 2.09 3.29 11.66
N LEU A 34 2.46 4.41 11.02
CA LEU A 34 3.84 4.71 10.67
C LEU A 34 4.76 4.68 11.89
N LYS A 35 4.34 5.28 13.00
CA LYS A 35 5.11 5.23 14.26
C LYS A 35 5.28 3.80 14.77
N TRP A 36 4.27 2.94 14.62
CA TRP A 36 4.38 1.53 14.99
C TRP A 36 5.33 0.75 14.08
N ILE A 37 5.44 1.12 12.80
CA ILE A 37 6.43 0.56 11.88
C ILE A 37 7.84 0.97 12.33
N GLU A 38 8.04 2.26 12.64
CA GLU A 38 9.33 2.78 13.15
C GLU A 38 9.76 2.09 14.45
N ASP A 39 8.80 1.89 15.37
CA ASP A 39 9.03 1.21 16.64
C ASP A 39 9.21 -0.31 16.49
N GLY A 40 9.07 -0.86 15.27
CA GLY A 40 9.16 -2.30 15.00
C GLY A 40 8.02 -3.12 15.60
N LYS A 41 6.90 -2.50 15.98
CA LYS A 41 5.71 -3.20 16.49
C LYS A 41 4.99 -3.96 15.38
N ILE A 42 4.98 -3.38 14.18
CA ILE A 42 4.51 -4.01 12.96
C ILE A 42 5.57 -3.89 11.86
N MET A 43 5.53 -4.81 10.91
CA MET A 43 6.37 -4.76 9.71
C MET A 43 5.47 -4.50 8.51
N SER A 44 5.62 -3.35 7.86
CA SER A 44 4.98 -3.11 6.56
C SER A 44 5.64 -3.97 5.48
N ILE A 45 4.88 -4.26 4.43
CA ILE A 45 5.35 -4.92 3.21
C ILE A 45 5.22 -3.92 2.05
N ASN A 46 6.29 -3.71 1.28
CA ASN A 46 6.26 -3.03 0.00
C ASN A 46 6.03 -4.05 -1.14
N SER A 47 5.68 -3.59 -2.34
CA SER A 47 5.58 -4.45 -3.52
C SER A 47 5.74 -3.72 -4.84
N ASP A 48 5.95 -4.49 -5.91
CA ASP A 48 6.03 -3.93 -7.28
C ASP A 48 4.74 -3.18 -7.68
N ALA A 49 3.57 -3.61 -7.19
CA ALA A 49 2.31 -2.90 -7.43
C ALA A 49 2.28 -1.52 -6.75
N LEU A 50 2.70 -1.44 -5.48
CA LEU A 50 2.76 -0.17 -4.75
C LEU A 50 3.74 0.80 -5.40
N GLU A 51 4.90 0.29 -5.83
CA GLU A 51 5.90 1.08 -6.55
C GLU A 51 5.37 1.57 -7.90
N TYR A 52 4.67 0.71 -8.63
CA TYR A 52 4.03 1.06 -9.89
C TYR A 52 2.96 2.14 -9.71
N GLU A 53 2.01 1.97 -8.78
CA GLU A 53 0.97 2.97 -8.57
C GLU A 53 1.53 4.30 -8.04
N ASN A 54 2.54 4.27 -7.17
CA ASN A 54 3.21 5.48 -6.74
C ASN A 54 3.92 6.19 -7.91
N SER A 55 4.52 5.43 -8.85
CA SER A 55 5.14 6.02 -10.05
C SER A 55 4.15 6.77 -10.94
N MET A 56 2.88 6.34 -10.94
CA MET A 56 1.78 6.97 -11.68
C MET A 56 1.21 8.22 -10.98
N THR A 57 1.68 8.55 -9.77
CA THR A 57 1.24 9.75 -9.05
C THR A 57 1.78 11.00 -9.77
N PRO A 58 0.89 11.93 -10.23
CA PRO A 58 1.32 13.11 -10.99
C PRO A 58 2.08 14.12 -10.15
N ASP A 59 1.68 14.28 -8.89
CA ASP A 59 2.29 15.21 -7.94
C ASP A 59 3.66 14.66 -7.49
N PRO A 60 4.78 15.37 -7.80
CA PRO A 60 6.11 14.90 -7.48
C PRO A 60 6.40 14.87 -5.97
N ASP A 61 5.85 15.82 -5.20
CA ASP A 61 6.09 15.90 -3.75
C ASP A 61 5.36 14.75 -3.03
N ARG A 62 4.12 14.48 -3.43
CA ARG A 62 3.34 13.32 -2.96
C ARG A 62 4.07 12.02 -3.28
N ARG A 63 4.54 11.85 -4.51
CA ARG A 63 5.29 10.67 -4.94
C ARG A 63 6.56 10.45 -4.11
N ILE A 64 7.32 11.53 -3.85
CA ILE A 64 8.52 11.48 -3.01
C ILE A 64 8.15 11.05 -1.59
N ARG A 65 7.09 11.62 -1.01
CA ARG A 65 6.69 11.27 0.37
C ARG A 65 6.21 9.84 0.49
N ILE A 66 5.37 9.35 -0.43
CA ILE A 66 4.96 7.94 -0.42
C ILE A 66 6.18 7.03 -0.58
N LYS A 67 7.13 7.38 -1.45
CA LYS A 67 8.38 6.63 -1.60
C LYS A 67 9.18 6.55 -0.30
N THR A 68 9.19 7.61 0.53
CA THR A 68 9.82 7.56 1.86
C THR A 68 9.12 6.58 2.80
N TYR A 69 7.79 6.49 2.78
CA TYR A 69 7.04 5.50 3.57
C TYR A 69 7.32 4.06 3.11
N LEU A 70 7.35 3.83 1.80
CA LEU A 70 7.70 2.54 1.20
C LEU A 70 9.17 2.14 1.42
N ALA A 71 10.05 3.10 1.71
CA ALA A 71 11.44 2.80 2.07
C ALA A 71 11.59 2.32 3.53
N MET A 72 10.59 2.53 4.38
CA MET A 72 10.61 2.07 5.79
C MET A 72 10.36 0.56 5.91
N THR A 73 9.83 -0.09 4.87
CA THR A 73 9.50 -1.51 4.91
C THR A 73 10.75 -2.38 4.79
N LYS A 74 10.73 -3.55 5.44
CA LYS A 74 11.82 -4.54 5.39
C LYS A 74 11.52 -5.76 4.52
N ALA A 75 10.35 -5.80 3.89
CA ALA A 75 9.88 -6.92 3.09
C ALA A 75 9.30 -6.40 1.77
N HIS A 76 9.59 -7.09 0.67
CA HIS A 76 9.15 -6.69 -0.66
C HIS A 76 8.52 -7.86 -1.41
N ALA A 77 7.22 -7.78 -1.70
CA ALA A 77 6.52 -8.74 -2.54
C ALA A 77 6.78 -8.44 -4.02
N LYS A 78 7.46 -9.35 -4.71
CA LYS A 78 7.75 -9.21 -6.14
C LYS A 78 6.62 -9.77 -6.98
N PHE A 79 6.34 -9.12 -8.10
CA PHE A 79 5.45 -9.65 -9.11
C PHE A 79 6.07 -10.88 -9.77
N SER A 80 5.25 -11.91 -10.01
CA SER A 80 5.63 -13.15 -10.68
C SER A 80 4.48 -13.66 -11.55
N GLU A 81 4.76 -14.61 -12.44
CA GLU A 81 3.73 -15.26 -13.25
C GLU A 81 2.69 -15.97 -12.38
N SER A 82 3.12 -16.70 -11.34
CA SER A 82 2.21 -17.34 -10.39
C SER A 82 1.32 -16.34 -9.64
N LEU A 83 1.85 -15.15 -9.32
CA LEU A 83 1.06 -14.07 -8.72
C LEU A 83 0.04 -13.51 -9.71
N ALA A 84 0.41 -13.39 -10.98
CA ALA A 84 -0.49 -12.96 -12.04
C ALA A 84 -1.64 -13.94 -12.25
N GLU A 85 -1.37 -15.25 -12.20
CA GLU A 85 -2.41 -16.30 -12.23
C GLU A 85 -3.33 -16.18 -11.03
N ARG A 86 -2.77 -16.03 -9.83
CA ARG A 86 -3.56 -15.84 -8.62
C ARG A 86 -4.44 -14.58 -8.68
N ALA A 87 -3.91 -13.48 -9.19
CA ALA A 87 -4.69 -12.25 -9.39
C ALA A 87 -5.85 -12.47 -10.37
N LYS A 88 -5.65 -13.22 -11.46
CA LYS A 88 -6.72 -13.58 -12.41
C LYS A 88 -7.82 -14.41 -11.76
N GLU A 89 -7.47 -15.37 -10.91
CA GLU A 89 -8.46 -16.13 -10.13
C GLU A 89 -9.31 -15.21 -9.26
N ILE A 90 -8.66 -14.26 -8.56
CA ILE A 90 -9.33 -13.31 -7.68
C ILE A 90 -10.24 -12.36 -8.49
N VAL A 91 -9.82 -11.92 -9.67
CA VAL A 91 -10.68 -11.16 -10.60
C VAL A 91 -11.91 -11.99 -10.99
N GLY A 92 -11.76 -13.30 -11.21
CA GLY A 92 -12.86 -14.22 -11.46
C GLY A 92 -13.91 -14.27 -10.34
N LEU A 93 -13.56 -13.85 -9.12
CA LEU A 93 -14.46 -13.72 -7.97
C LEU A 93 -15.18 -12.35 -7.92
N GLY A 94 -14.98 -11.49 -8.92
CA GLY A 94 -15.65 -10.17 -9.03
C GLY A 94 -14.83 -8.98 -8.52
N MET A 95 -13.56 -9.21 -8.16
CA MET A 95 -12.65 -8.14 -7.73
C MET A 95 -12.11 -7.35 -8.93
N ARG A 96 -11.81 -6.06 -8.72
CA ARG A 96 -11.15 -5.23 -9.75
C ARG A 96 -9.69 -5.63 -9.91
N GLY A 97 -9.12 -5.36 -11.09
CA GLY A 97 -7.79 -5.84 -11.48
C GLY A 97 -6.67 -5.48 -10.49
N MET A 98 -6.50 -4.20 -10.15
CA MET A 98 -5.44 -3.79 -9.21
C MET A 98 -5.70 -4.29 -7.79
N ASP A 99 -6.92 -4.18 -7.29
CA ASP A 99 -7.30 -4.73 -5.98
C ASP A 99 -6.96 -6.23 -5.88
N ALA A 100 -7.20 -7.00 -6.95
CA ALA A 100 -6.86 -8.40 -7.03
C ALA A 100 -5.34 -8.64 -6.98
N VAL A 101 -4.53 -7.77 -7.61
CA VAL A 101 -3.07 -7.82 -7.53
C VAL A 101 -2.59 -7.53 -6.10
N HIS A 102 -3.15 -6.52 -5.43
CA HIS A 102 -2.81 -6.23 -4.03
C HIS A 102 -3.15 -7.41 -3.10
N ILE A 103 -4.32 -8.04 -3.26
CA ILE A 103 -4.67 -9.22 -2.48
C ILE A 103 -3.71 -10.37 -2.77
N ALA A 104 -3.39 -10.64 -4.05
CA ALA A 104 -2.44 -11.69 -4.41
C ALA A 104 -1.07 -11.44 -3.77
N MET A 105 -0.56 -10.19 -3.79
CA MET A 105 0.69 -9.79 -3.15
C MET A 105 0.67 -9.88 -1.62
N CYS A 106 -0.47 -9.64 -0.99
CA CYS A 106 -0.63 -9.82 0.45
C CYS A 106 -0.50 -11.29 0.87
N THR A 107 -0.83 -12.23 -0.02
CA THR A 107 -0.79 -13.68 0.24
C THR A 107 0.47 -14.38 -0.28
N ALA A 108 1.42 -13.62 -0.85
CA ALA A 108 2.64 -14.12 -1.47
C ALA A 108 3.82 -14.34 -0.50
#